data_AF-A0AAR2K9L9-F1
#
_entry.id   AF-A0AAR2K9L9-F1
#
_cell.length_a   1.000
_cell.length_b   1.000
_cell.length_c   1.000
_cell.angle_alpha   90.00
_cell.angle_beta   90.00
_cell.angle_gamma   90.00
#
_symmetry.space_group_name_H-M   'P 1'
#
loop_
_entity.id
_entity.type
_entity.pdbx_description
1 polymer ?
#
loop_
_entity_poly.entity_id
_entity_poly.type
_entity_poly.pdbx_seq_one_letter_code
_entity_poly.pdbx_strand_id
1 'polypeptide(L)'
;MFLVKKLIGGVIDVVSNIDPGQFVPSDPPPPRRPYAYAEANESAEERQFRKVFQQLAGDDMEVSPNELMNILNKIISKHADLKTDGFTIESCRSMVAVMDSDSTGKLGFHEFKHLWNNIKKWQANYKDYDTDHSGVIGADELPNAFRAAGFPLNDQLFQLIIRRYSDESGNMDFDNYIGCLVRLDAMCRAFKTLDRDNNGSIKVNIQEWLQLTMYS
;
A
#
# COMPACT_ATOMS: atom_id res chain seq x y z
N MET A 1 -29.31 11.23 -41.55
CA MET A 1 -28.05 10.44 -41.47
C MET A 1 -27.04 11.28 -40.68
N PHE A 2 -26.56 10.72 -39.58
CA PHE A 2 -25.39 11.15 -38.77
C PHE A 2 -25.48 12.43 -37.93
N LEU A 3 -26.15 12.25 -36.79
CA LEU A 3 -25.75 12.81 -35.50
C LEU A 3 -24.43 12.17 -35.01
N VAL A 4 -23.70 12.92 -34.18
CA VAL A 4 -22.57 12.53 -33.29
C VAL A 4 -21.18 12.39 -33.93
N LYS A 5 -20.44 13.51 -33.95
CA LYS A 5 -18.99 13.53 -33.74
C LYS A 5 -18.67 14.55 -32.64
N LYS A 6 -18.82 14.16 -31.38
CA LYS A 6 -18.24 14.88 -30.24
C LYS A 6 -18.15 13.94 -29.04
N LEU A 7 -17.12 13.10 -29.00
CA LEU A 7 -16.87 12.25 -27.83
C LEU A 7 -15.41 11.79 -27.64
N ILE A 8 -14.43 12.42 -28.27
CA ILE A 8 -13.03 12.08 -28.01
C ILE A 8 -12.25 13.37 -27.81
N GLY A 9 -12.17 13.79 -26.55
CA GLY A 9 -11.53 15.03 -26.15
C GLY A 9 -11.79 15.32 -24.67
N GLY A 10 -11.84 14.27 -23.84
CA GLY A 10 -11.81 14.42 -22.40
C GLY A 10 -10.36 14.35 -21.96
N VAL A 11 -9.62 15.45 -22.10
CA VAL A 11 -8.54 15.70 -21.16
C VAL A 11 -9.24 15.78 -19.81
N ILE A 12 -8.92 14.87 -18.90
CA ILE A 12 -9.33 15.00 -17.51
C ILE A 12 -8.56 16.21 -16.99
N ASP A 13 -9.14 17.40 -17.21
CA ASP A 13 -8.71 18.66 -16.63
C ASP A 13 -9.21 18.69 -15.18
N VAL A 14 -8.79 17.69 -14.40
CA VAL A 14 -8.83 17.74 -12.95
C VAL A 14 -7.47 18.26 -12.55
N VAL A 15 -7.26 19.57 -12.75
CA VAL A 15 -6.16 20.28 -12.10
C VAL A 15 -6.54 20.37 -10.62
N SER A 16 -6.38 19.24 -9.93
CA SER A 16 -6.29 19.23 -8.50
C SER A 16 -4.85 19.61 -8.18
N ASN A 17 -4.64 20.73 -7.49
CA ASN A 17 -3.32 21.23 -7.03
C ASN A 17 -2.71 20.26 -6.02
N ILE A 18 -2.38 19.05 -6.45
CA ILE A 18 -1.59 18.08 -5.70
C ILE A 18 -0.17 18.32 -6.15
N ASP A 19 0.69 18.65 -5.20
CA ASP A 19 2.12 18.66 -5.40
C ASP A 19 2.68 17.28 -5.01
N PRO A 20 3.09 16.43 -5.98
CA PRO A 20 3.64 15.11 -5.68
C PRO A 20 4.91 15.18 -4.81
N GLY A 21 5.58 16.35 -4.76
CA GLY A 21 6.70 16.62 -3.88
C GLY A 21 6.34 16.61 -2.40
N GLN A 22 5.07 16.82 -2.04
CA GLN A 22 4.59 16.76 -0.65
C GLN A 22 4.37 15.34 -0.14
N PHE A 23 4.25 14.36 -1.04
CA PHE A 23 4.14 12.96 -0.63
C PHE A 23 5.48 12.47 -0.10
N VAL A 24 5.43 11.75 1.01
CA VAL A 24 6.59 11.05 1.57
C VAL A 24 6.31 9.55 1.52
N PRO A 25 6.32 8.94 0.32
CA PRO A 25 6.24 7.49 0.21
C PRO A 25 7.46 6.87 0.88
N SER A 26 7.31 5.62 1.30
CA SER A 26 8.41 4.84 1.83
C SER A 26 9.49 4.59 0.76
N ASP A 27 10.73 4.37 1.19
CA ASP A 27 11.81 4.03 0.26
C ASP A 27 11.54 2.68 -0.42
N PRO A 28 11.82 2.49 -1.72
CA PRO A 28 11.59 1.20 -2.37
C PRO A 28 12.35 0.07 -1.67
N PRO A 29 11.82 -1.17 -1.69
CA PRO A 29 12.53 -2.30 -1.10
C PRO A 29 13.90 -2.47 -1.78
N PRO A 30 14.97 -2.79 -1.02
CA PRO A 30 16.28 -3.00 -1.60
C PRO A 30 16.25 -4.21 -2.54
N PRO A 31 17.08 -4.22 -3.61
CA PRO A 31 17.16 -5.34 -4.53
C PRO A 31 17.55 -6.63 -3.79
N ARG A 32 17.02 -7.77 -4.26
CA ARG A 32 17.32 -9.08 -3.67
C ARG A 32 18.83 -9.34 -3.68
N ARG A 33 19.40 -9.64 -2.52
CA ARG A 33 20.81 -10.02 -2.33
C ARG A 33 20.95 -11.53 -2.12
N PRO A 34 22.08 -12.15 -2.52
CA PRO A 34 22.34 -13.55 -2.20
C PRO A 34 22.28 -13.79 -0.69
N TYR A 35 21.61 -14.86 -0.26
CA TYR A 35 21.35 -15.18 1.14
C TYR A 35 22.62 -15.14 2.01
N ALA A 36 23.74 -15.67 1.51
CA ALA A 36 25.03 -15.72 2.21
C ALA A 36 25.62 -14.33 2.55
N TYR A 37 25.32 -13.30 1.75
CA TYR A 37 25.78 -11.94 2.01
C TYR A 37 24.91 -11.22 3.06
N ALA A 38 23.65 -11.62 3.20
CA ALA A 38 22.71 -11.00 4.12
C ALA A 38 22.98 -11.43 5.58
N GLU A 39 23.33 -12.70 5.82
CA GLU A 39 23.58 -13.22 7.18
C GLU A 39 24.83 -12.63 7.85
N ALA A 40 25.88 -12.30 7.08
CA ALA A 40 27.18 -11.90 7.62
C ALA A 40 27.20 -10.51 8.31
N ASN A 41 26.22 -9.64 8.01
CA ASN A 41 26.16 -8.27 8.53
C ASN A 41 24.81 -7.94 9.19
N GLU A 42 24.07 -8.95 9.62
CA GLU A 42 22.69 -8.80 10.08
C GLU A 42 22.59 -8.35 11.56
N SER A 43 21.69 -7.39 11.85
CA SER A 43 21.40 -6.97 13.22
C SER A 43 20.63 -8.05 13.99
N ALA A 44 20.60 -7.96 15.32
CA ALA A 44 19.85 -8.92 16.16
C ALA A 44 18.33 -8.91 15.85
N GLU A 45 17.75 -7.73 15.62
CA GLU A 45 16.35 -7.58 15.24
C GLU A 45 16.07 -8.19 13.87
N GLU A 46 16.97 -7.98 12.92
CA GLU A 46 16.82 -8.51 11.56
C GLU A 46 16.96 -10.03 11.55
N ARG A 47 17.84 -10.59 12.38
CA ARG A 47 17.94 -12.04 12.60
C ARG A 47 16.65 -12.64 13.17
N GLN A 48 16.00 -11.95 14.11
CA GLN A 48 14.71 -12.39 14.65
C GLN A 48 13.61 -12.31 13.58
N PHE A 49 13.60 -11.24 12.79
CA PHE A 49 12.65 -11.09 11.69
C PHE A 49 12.86 -12.14 10.60
N ARG A 50 14.11 -12.50 10.28
CA ARG A 50 14.45 -13.58 9.34
C ARG A 50 13.90 -14.92 9.77
N LYS A 51 13.91 -15.25 11.07
CA LYS A 51 13.27 -16.47 11.58
C LYS A 51 11.76 -16.48 11.35
N VAL A 52 11.09 -15.34 11.56
CA VAL A 52 9.65 -15.20 11.30
C VAL A 52 9.37 -15.38 9.81
N PHE A 53 10.18 -14.74 8.94
CA PHE A 53 10.07 -14.90 7.50
C PHE A 53 10.26 -16.35 7.06
N GLN A 54 11.29 -17.05 7.53
CA GLN A 54 11.54 -18.45 7.18
C GLN A 54 10.39 -19.37 7.60
N GLN A 55 9.81 -19.14 8.79
CA GLN A 55 8.65 -19.91 9.25
C GLN A 55 7.39 -19.66 8.40
N LEU A 56 7.30 -18.48 7.79
CA LEU A 56 6.16 -18.09 6.97
C LEU A 56 6.30 -18.54 5.51
N ALA A 57 7.49 -18.36 4.94
CA ALA A 57 7.80 -18.61 3.53
C ALA A 57 8.05 -20.09 3.20
N GLY A 58 8.30 -20.92 4.22
CA GLY A 58 8.51 -22.35 4.00
C GLY A 58 9.70 -22.66 3.08
N ASP A 59 9.55 -23.65 2.21
CA ASP A 59 10.64 -24.23 1.43
C ASP A 59 11.08 -23.36 0.22
N ASP A 60 10.18 -22.55 -0.33
CA ASP A 60 10.48 -21.72 -1.50
C ASP A 60 11.11 -20.37 -1.15
N MET A 61 11.15 -20.03 0.14
CA MET A 61 11.75 -18.80 0.67
C MET A 61 11.14 -17.52 0.08
N GLU A 62 9.86 -17.56 -0.28
CA GLU A 62 9.04 -16.40 -0.65
C GLU A 62 7.68 -16.43 0.06
N VAL A 63 7.07 -15.27 0.30
CA VAL A 63 5.76 -15.17 0.94
C VAL A 63 4.69 -14.98 -0.13
N SER A 64 3.83 -15.96 -0.29
CA SER A 64 2.65 -15.93 -1.16
C SER A 64 1.50 -15.10 -0.57
N PRO A 65 0.50 -14.71 -1.39
CA PRO A 65 -0.71 -14.03 -0.91
C PRO A 65 -1.46 -14.80 0.19
N ASN A 66 -1.48 -16.14 0.11
CA ASN A 66 -2.14 -16.97 1.13
C ASN A 66 -1.38 -16.93 2.46
N GLU A 67 -0.05 -17.01 2.42
CA GLU A 67 0.79 -16.92 3.62
C GLU A 67 0.68 -15.53 4.26
N LEU A 68 0.69 -14.47 3.44
CA LEU A 68 0.47 -13.09 3.90
C LEU A 68 -0.90 -12.95 4.59
N MET A 69 -1.97 -13.46 3.98
CA MET A 69 -3.32 -13.44 4.56
C MET A 69 -3.35 -14.15 5.93
N ASN A 70 -2.77 -15.35 6.00
CA ASN A 70 -2.76 -16.15 7.22
C ASN A 70 -2.01 -15.45 8.36
N ILE A 71 -0.84 -14.85 8.09
CA ILE A 71 -0.07 -14.18 9.14
C ILE A 71 -0.72 -12.89 9.60
N LEU A 72 -1.28 -12.09 8.69
CA LEU A 72 -1.95 -10.84 9.04
C LEU A 72 -3.19 -11.11 9.90
N ASN A 73 -4.05 -12.05 9.49
CA ASN A 73 -5.24 -12.41 10.25
C ASN A 73 -4.90 -13.02 11.62
N LYS A 74 -3.83 -13.83 11.71
CA LYS A 74 -3.33 -14.37 12.99
C LYS A 74 -2.83 -13.29 13.95
N ILE A 75 -2.35 -12.17 13.42
CA ILE A 75 -1.83 -11.07 14.23
C ILE A 75 -2.95 -10.15 14.66
N ILE A 76 -3.87 -9.80 13.76
CA ILE A 76 -5.02 -8.99 14.12
C ILE A 76 -5.91 -9.69 15.14
N SER A 77 -6.04 -11.03 15.10
CA SER A 77 -6.81 -11.76 16.11
C SER A 77 -6.30 -11.59 17.55
N LYS A 78 -5.10 -11.00 17.74
CA LYS A 78 -4.52 -10.66 19.05
C LYS A 78 -4.78 -9.20 19.47
N HIS A 79 -5.36 -8.39 18.58
CA HIS A 79 -5.64 -6.97 18.77
C HIS A 79 -7.15 -6.74 18.74
N ALA A 80 -7.82 -6.97 19.87
CA ALA A 80 -9.27 -6.79 20.00
C ALA A 80 -9.73 -5.33 19.83
N ASP A 81 -8.80 -4.38 19.92
CA ASP A 81 -8.99 -2.95 19.71
C ASP A 81 -9.09 -2.56 18.21
N LEU A 82 -8.66 -3.44 17.29
CA LEU A 82 -8.74 -3.18 15.86
C LEU A 82 -10.00 -3.84 15.28
N LYS A 83 -10.97 -3.04 14.83
CA LYS A 83 -12.11 -3.58 14.08
C LYS A 83 -11.68 -3.92 12.66
N THR A 84 -12.11 -5.09 12.20
CA THR A 84 -11.82 -5.64 10.87
C THR A 84 -12.77 -6.79 10.60
N ASP A 85 -13.07 -7.07 9.32
CA ASP A 85 -13.68 -8.33 8.89
C ASP A 85 -12.62 -9.39 8.50
N GLY A 86 -11.34 -9.00 8.51
CA GLY A 86 -10.18 -9.81 8.22
C GLY A 86 -9.65 -9.57 6.80
N PHE A 87 -8.34 -9.64 6.64
CA PHE A 87 -7.73 -9.54 5.31
C PHE A 87 -8.21 -10.68 4.42
N THR A 88 -8.79 -10.31 3.28
CA THR A 88 -9.19 -11.25 2.24
C THR A 88 -8.01 -11.67 1.37
N ILE A 89 -8.14 -12.80 0.68
CA ILE A 89 -7.13 -13.23 -0.29
C ILE A 89 -6.91 -12.21 -1.41
N GLU A 90 -7.95 -11.48 -1.80
CA GLU A 90 -7.84 -10.48 -2.86
C GLU A 90 -7.08 -9.24 -2.40
N SER A 91 -7.35 -8.78 -1.17
CA SER A 91 -6.56 -7.71 -0.54
C SER A 91 -5.09 -8.10 -0.47
N CYS A 92 -4.78 -9.34 -0.05
CA CYS A 92 -3.40 -9.82 0.01
C CYS A 92 -2.76 -10.02 -1.37
N ARG A 93 -3.51 -10.40 -2.41
CA ARG A 93 -2.99 -10.43 -3.80
C ARG A 93 -2.59 -9.06 -4.30
N SER A 94 -3.43 -8.04 -4.10
CA SER A 94 -3.10 -6.65 -4.46
C SER A 94 -1.88 -6.16 -3.68
N MET A 95 -1.81 -6.41 -2.36
CA MET A 95 -0.64 -6.06 -1.55
C MET A 95 0.64 -6.72 -2.03
N VAL A 96 0.60 -8.00 -2.42
CA VAL A 96 1.76 -8.68 -2.99
C VAL A 96 2.13 -8.05 -4.34
N ALA A 97 1.17 -7.85 -5.24
CA ALA A 97 1.43 -7.31 -6.58
C ALA A 97 2.10 -5.93 -6.55
N VAL A 98 1.70 -5.03 -5.65
CA VAL A 98 2.30 -3.68 -5.56
C VAL A 98 3.65 -3.64 -4.83
N MET A 99 4.03 -4.73 -4.19
CA MET A 99 5.28 -4.87 -3.44
C MET A 99 6.32 -5.73 -4.18
N ASP A 100 5.86 -6.65 -5.02
CA ASP A 100 6.62 -7.57 -5.86
C ASP A 100 7.36 -6.81 -6.98
N SER A 101 8.55 -6.32 -6.64
CA SER A 101 9.35 -5.46 -7.51
C SER A 101 10.12 -6.27 -8.56
N ASP A 102 10.29 -7.57 -8.34
CA ASP A 102 10.97 -8.49 -9.26
C ASP A 102 10.01 -9.40 -10.05
N SER A 103 8.70 -9.20 -9.90
CA SER A 103 7.64 -9.88 -10.67
C SER A 103 7.66 -11.40 -10.51
N THR A 104 7.99 -11.88 -9.31
CA THR A 104 7.99 -13.31 -8.97
C THR A 104 6.59 -13.84 -8.62
N GLY A 105 5.64 -12.94 -8.34
CA GLY A 105 4.30 -13.26 -7.86
C GLY A 105 4.24 -13.49 -6.34
N LYS A 106 5.36 -13.32 -5.64
CA LYS A 106 5.52 -13.54 -4.20
C LYS A 106 6.51 -12.52 -3.61
N LEU A 107 6.58 -12.43 -2.29
CA LEU A 107 7.47 -11.48 -1.61
C LEU A 107 8.72 -12.18 -1.10
N GLY A 108 9.87 -11.77 -1.61
CA GLY A 108 11.16 -12.12 -1.00
C GLY A 108 11.35 -11.43 0.35
N PHE A 109 12.42 -11.78 1.06
CA PHE A 109 12.68 -11.27 2.41
C PHE A 109 12.64 -9.74 2.51
N HIS A 110 13.27 -9.03 1.57
CA HIS A 110 13.34 -7.57 1.61
C HIS A 110 12.00 -6.90 1.32
N GLU A 111 11.23 -7.43 0.37
CA GLU A 111 9.89 -6.94 0.01
C GLU A 111 8.92 -7.17 1.17
N PHE A 112 8.95 -8.36 1.76
CA PHE A 112 8.16 -8.68 2.94
C PHE A 112 8.56 -7.82 4.15
N LYS A 113 9.86 -7.63 4.42
CA LYS A 113 10.35 -6.76 5.49
C LYS A 113 9.86 -5.32 5.32
N HIS A 114 9.90 -4.82 4.09
CA HIS A 114 9.44 -3.49 3.76
C HIS A 114 7.93 -3.33 4.01
N LEU A 115 7.12 -4.24 3.46
CA LEU A 115 5.68 -4.29 3.70
C LEU A 115 5.37 -4.36 5.21
N TRP A 116 6.03 -5.26 5.91
CA TRP A 116 5.82 -5.49 7.34
C TRP A 116 6.10 -4.25 8.19
N ASN A 117 7.18 -3.53 7.89
CA ASN A 117 7.52 -2.31 8.60
C ASN A 117 6.51 -1.19 8.35
N ASN A 118 6.03 -1.04 7.11
CA ASN A 118 4.99 -0.08 6.78
C ASN A 118 3.67 -0.42 7.50
N ILE A 119 3.26 -1.70 7.51
CA ILE A 119 2.06 -2.15 8.24
C ILE A 119 2.16 -1.82 9.74
N LYS A 120 3.30 -2.09 10.39
CA LYS A 120 3.50 -1.72 11.81
C LYS A 120 3.41 -0.21 12.05
N LYS A 121 4.02 0.59 11.16
CA LYS A 121 3.96 2.07 11.25
C LYS A 121 2.52 2.56 11.12
N TRP A 122 1.79 2.06 10.13
CA TRP A 122 0.41 2.46 9.89
C TRP A 122 -0.56 1.90 10.92
N GLN A 123 -0.27 0.74 11.52
CA GLN A 123 -1.01 0.24 12.69
C GLN A 123 -0.86 1.17 13.89
N ALA A 124 0.34 1.67 14.17
CA ALA A 124 0.53 2.66 15.23
C ALA A 124 -0.25 3.95 14.92
N ASN A 125 -0.16 4.45 13.68
CA ASN A 125 -0.93 5.61 13.24
C ASN A 125 -2.44 5.41 13.41
N TYR A 126 -2.97 4.26 12.99
CA TYR A 126 -4.40 3.93 13.15
C TYR A 126 -4.86 4.08 14.60
N LYS A 127 -4.08 3.56 15.55
CA LYS A 127 -4.39 3.65 16.98
C LYS A 127 -4.26 5.07 17.54
N ASP A 128 -3.31 5.84 17.04
CA ASP A 128 -3.10 7.23 17.49
C ASP A 128 -4.19 8.18 16.99
N TYR A 129 -4.83 7.87 15.85
CA TYR A 129 -5.82 8.71 15.19
C TYR A 129 -7.27 8.23 15.30
N ASP A 130 -7.52 7.01 15.82
CA ASP A 130 -8.82 6.58 16.35
C ASP A 130 -9.05 7.25 17.72
N THR A 131 -9.42 8.53 17.66
CA THR A 131 -9.50 9.43 18.82
C THR A 131 -10.75 9.22 19.65
N ASP A 132 -11.81 8.73 19.04
CA ASP A 132 -13.05 8.37 19.73
C ASP A 132 -13.06 6.92 20.24
N HIS A 133 -11.98 6.17 19.97
CA HIS A 133 -11.80 4.77 20.34
C HIS A 133 -12.93 3.87 19.83
N SER A 134 -13.47 4.21 18.66
CA SER A 134 -14.49 3.44 17.98
C SER A 134 -13.92 2.15 17.39
N GLY A 135 -12.59 2.04 17.26
CA GLY A 135 -11.88 0.94 16.60
C GLY A 135 -11.91 1.03 15.07
N VAL A 136 -12.42 2.13 14.51
CA VAL A 136 -12.46 2.48 13.09
C VAL A 136 -11.90 3.89 12.88
N ILE A 137 -11.46 4.23 11.67
CA ILE A 137 -11.11 5.61 11.33
C ILE A 137 -12.29 6.27 10.64
N GLY A 138 -12.87 7.27 11.30
CA GLY A 138 -13.98 8.06 10.76
C GLY A 138 -13.54 9.05 9.68
N ALA A 139 -14.51 9.59 8.94
CA ALA A 139 -14.26 10.57 7.88
C ALA A 139 -13.54 11.85 8.38
N ASP A 140 -13.79 12.25 9.63
CA ASP A 140 -13.16 13.43 10.26
C ASP A 140 -11.73 13.14 10.75
N GLU A 141 -11.40 11.88 11.01
CA GLU A 141 -10.08 11.44 11.48
C GLU A 141 -9.12 11.12 10.33
N LEU A 142 -9.68 10.61 9.22
CA LEU A 142 -8.95 10.15 8.04
C LEU A 142 -7.92 11.15 7.50
N PRO A 143 -8.21 12.47 7.36
CA PRO A 143 -7.24 13.41 6.81
C PRO A 143 -5.99 13.56 7.66
N ASN A 144 -6.14 13.53 8.99
CA ASN A 144 -5.02 13.66 9.91
C ASN A 144 -4.20 12.36 9.95
N ALA A 145 -4.87 11.20 9.96
CA ALA A 145 -4.22 9.89 9.89
C ALA A 145 -3.35 9.76 8.61
N PHE A 146 -3.92 10.10 7.44
CA PHE A 146 -3.22 10.02 6.16
C PHE A 146 -2.06 11.02 6.06
N ARG A 147 -2.23 12.24 6.58
CA ARG A 147 -1.13 13.23 6.64
C ARG A 147 0.03 12.70 7.47
N ALA A 148 -0.24 12.11 8.64
CA ALA A 148 0.79 11.52 9.49
C ALA A 148 1.41 10.23 8.90
N ALA A 149 0.68 9.52 8.04
CA ALA A 149 1.22 8.41 7.26
C ALA A 149 2.19 8.87 6.15
N GLY A 150 2.15 10.15 5.76
CA GLY A 150 3.00 10.76 4.72
C GLY A 150 2.25 11.19 3.46
N PHE A 151 0.91 11.20 3.49
CA PHE A 151 0.06 11.41 2.32
C PHE A 151 -0.92 12.58 2.52
N PRO A 152 -0.47 13.85 2.34
CA PRO A 152 -1.37 15.00 2.30
C PRO A 152 -2.18 15.02 1.00
N LEU A 153 -3.36 14.39 1.03
CA LEU A 153 -4.30 14.40 -0.10
C LEU A 153 -5.23 15.62 -0.04
N ASN A 154 -5.87 15.95 -1.15
CA ASN A 154 -6.94 16.94 -1.19
C ASN A 154 -8.32 16.30 -0.97
N ASP A 155 -9.33 17.16 -0.73
CA ASP A 155 -10.70 16.73 -0.42
C ASP A 155 -11.31 15.83 -1.50
N GLN A 156 -11.01 16.08 -2.78
CA GLN A 156 -11.53 15.29 -3.88
C GLN A 156 -11.02 13.84 -3.84
N LEU A 157 -9.73 13.63 -3.56
CA LEU A 157 -9.18 12.30 -3.39
C LEU A 157 -9.66 11.61 -2.12
N PHE A 158 -9.81 12.36 -1.01
CA PHE A 158 -10.41 11.79 0.20
C PHE A 158 -11.82 11.28 -0.04
N GLN A 159 -12.67 12.00 -0.79
CA GLN A 159 -14.00 11.53 -1.15
C GLN A 159 -13.99 10.22 -1.95
N LEU A 160 -13.03 10.06 -2.88
CA LEU A 160 -12.88 8.81 -3.64
C LEU A 160 -12.38 7.66 -2.77
N ILE A 161 -11.46 7.92 -1.85
CA ILE A 161 -10.94 6.94 -0.89
C ILE A 161 -12.05 6.48 0.04
N ILE A 162 -12.79 7.41 0.66
CA ILE A 162 -13.92 7.08 1.54
C ILE A 162 -14.94 6.22 0.79
N ARG A 163 -15.31 6.61 -0.43
CA ARG A 163 -16.28 5.84 -1.24
C ARG A 163 -15.81 4.42 -1.59
N ARG A 164 -14.50 4.20 -1.69
CA ARG A 164 -13.93 2.90 -2.09
C ARG A 164 -13.61 1.99 -0.90
N TYR A 165 -13.22 2.55 0.24
CA TYR A 165 -12.62 1.81 1.36
C TYR A 165 -13.39 1.96 2.67
N SER A 166 -14.36 2.86 2.77
CA SER A 166 -15.19 3.03 3.96
C SER A 166 -16.57 2.40 3.79
N ASP A 167 -17.24 2.14 4.91
CA ASP A 167 -18.65 1.74 4.96
C ASP A 167 -19.60 2.90 4.59
N GLU A 168 -20.92 2.63 4.60
CA GLU A 168 -21.96 3.62 4.29
C GLU A 168 -21.97 4.83 5.25
N SER A 169 -21.38 4.68 6.44
CA SER A 169 -21.25 5.74 7.44
C SER A 169 -19.93 6.53 7.29
N GLY A 170 -19.07 6.16 6.33
CA GLY A 170 -17.77 6.79 6.11
C GLY A 170 -16.67 6.27 7.04
N ASN A 171 -16.91 5.17 7.77
CA ASN A 171 -15.92 4.57 8.66
C ASN A 171 -15.05 3.56 7.92
N MET A 172 -13.74 3.62 8.15
CA MET A 172 -12.75 2.72 7.57
C MET A 172 -12.19 1.79 8.64
N ASP A 173 -12.44 0.49 8.48
CA ASP A 173 -11.86 -0.54 9.35
C ASP A 173 -10.38 -0.81 9.02
N PHE A 174 -9.74 -1.64 9.83
CA PHE A 174 -8.30 -1.75 9.86
C PHE A 174 -7.71 -2.35 8.56
N ASP A 175 -8.33 -3.39 8.01
CA ASP A 175 -7.83 -4.05 6.80
C ASP A 175 -8.02 -3.17 5.56
N ASN A 176 -9.13 -2.42 5.45
CA ASN A 176 -9.31 -1.43 4.38
C ASN A 176 -8.33 -0.27 4.50
N TYR A 177 -8.07 0.22 5.73
CA TYR A 177 -7.07 1.26 5.98
C TYR A 177 -5.66 0.84 5.53
N ILE A 178 -5.22 -0.35 5.94
CA ILE A 178 -3.91 -0.89 5.54
C ILE A 178 -3.87 -1.14 4.03
N GLY A 179 -4.90 -1.75 3.44
CA GLY A 179 -4.98 -1.98 1.99
C GLY A 179 -4.90 -0.69 1.19
N CYS A 180 -5.60 0.35 1.62
CA CYS A 180 -5.56 1.66 0.99
C CYS A 180 -4.17 2.27 1.05
N LEU A 181 -3.51 2.27 2.22
CA LEU A 181 -2.17 2.86 2.38
C LEU A 181 -1.09 2.09 1.64
N VAL A 182 -1.13 0.75 1.61
CA VAL A 182 -0.21 -0.06 0.81
C VAL A 182 -0.31 0.33 -0.66
N ARG A 183 -1.54 0.43 -1.19
CA ARG A 183 -1.78 0.81 -2.58
C ARG A 183 -1.33 2.25 -2.86
N LEU A 184 -1.68 3.19 -1.98
CA LEU A 184 -1.33 4.60 -2.14
C LEU A 184 0.19 4.81 -2.13
N ASP A 185 0.89 4.21 -1.17
CA ASP A 185 2.36 4.24 -1.08
C ASP A 185 3.00 3.74 -2.37
N ALA A 186 2.54 2.59 -2.87
CA ALA A 186 3.08 2.00 -4.09
C ALA A 186 2.84 2.87 -5.33
N MET A 187 1.64 3.44 -5.48
CA MET A 187 1.35 4.35 -6.59
C MET A 187 2.22 5.62 -6.53
N CYS A 188 2.43 6.17 -5.33
CA CYS A 188 3.35 7.30 -5.14
C CYS A 188 4.80 6.93 -5.46
N ARG A 189 5.30 5.75 -5.04
CA ARG A 189 6.65 5.26 -5.39
C ARG A 189 6.82 5.07 -6.89
N ALA A 190 5.85 4.45 -7.54
CA ALA A 190 5.86 4.22 -8.98
C ALA A 190 5.89 5.56 -9.75
N PHE A 191 5.04 6.50 -9.36
CA PHE A 191 5.02 7.84 -9.96
C PHE A 191 6.36 8.56 -9.80
N LYS A 192 6.92 8.61 -8.58
CA LYS A 192 8.23 9.25 -8.33
C LYS A 192 9.38 8.61 -9.10
N THR A 193 9.32 7.30 -9.34
CA THR A 193 10.33 6.58 -10.13
C THR A 193 10.28 6.97 -11.61
N LEU A 194 9.09 7.29 -12.11
CA LEU A 194 8.85 7.66 -13.51
C LEU A 194 9.00 9.18 -13.76
N ASP A 195 8.67 10.04 -12.79
CA ASP A 195 8.81 11.50 -12.84
C ASP A 195 10.26 11.96 -12.55
N ARG A 196 11.17 11.66 -13.49
CA ARG A 196 12.61 11.91 -13.29
C ARG A 196 12.99 13.39 -13.22
N ASP A 197 12.17 14.27 -13.79
CA ASP A 197 12.39 15.72 -13.81
C ASP A 197 11.58 16.46 -12.72
N ASN A 198 10.83 15.72 -11.88
CA ASN A 198 10.02 16.24 -10.78
C ASN A 198 9.07 17.36 -11.23
N ASN A 199 8.48 17.20 -12.41
CA ASN A 199 7.57 18.20 -12.97
C ASN A 199 6.09 17.90 -12.63
N GLY A 200 5.82 16.78 -11.96
CA GLY A 200 4.48 16.35 -11.59
C GLY A 200 3.69 15.70 -12.72
N SER A 201 4.34 15.22 -13.77
CA SER A 201 3.71 14.56 -14.92
C SER A 201 4.58 13.42 -15.47
N ILE A 202 3.95 12.31 -15.84
CA ILE A 202 4.62 11.16 -16.46
C ILE A 202 4.08 10.93 -17.87
N LYS A 203 4.97 10.56 -18.80
CA LYS A 203 4.59 10.13 -20.15
C LYS A 203 4.76 8.62 -20.26
N VAL A 204 3.66 7.92 -20.49
CA VAL A 204 3.63 6.46 -20.64
C VAL A 204 2.95 6.05 -21.94
N ASN A 205 3.38 4.95 -22.52
CA ASN A 205 2.68 4.27 -23.61
C ASN A 205 1.62 3.29 -23.08
N ILE A 206 0.82 2.69 -23.98
CA ILE A 206 -0.28 1.79 -23.58
C ILE A 206 0.23 0.54 -22.83
N GLN A 207 1.38 0.01 -23.19
CA GLN A 207 1.95 -1.17 -22.55
C GLN A 207 2.38 -0.83 -21.11
N GLU A 208 3.10 0.28 -20.93
CA GLU A 208 3.51 0.79 -19.62
C GLU A 208 2.29 1.10 -18.74
N TRP A 209 1.26 1.74 -19.31
CA TRP A 209 0.01 2.02 -18.60
C TRP A 209 -0.68 0.73 -18.12
N LEU A 210 -0.80 -0.27 -18.98
CA LEU A 210 -1.40 -1.56 -18.62
C LEU A 210 -0.57 -2.29 -17.55
N GLN A 211 0.76 -2.24 -17.64
CA GLN A 211 1.64 -2.81 -16.60
C GLN A 211 1.42 -2.14 -15.24
N LEU A 212 1.37 -0.80 -15.20
CA LEU A 212 1.19 -0.04 -13.97
C LEU A 212 -0.18 -0.23 -13.31
N THR A 213 -1.23 -0.47 -14.11
CA THR A 213 -2.62 -0.49 -13.62
C THR A 213 -3.18 -1.89 -13.41
N MET A 214 -2.71 -2.90 -14.15
CA MET A 214 -3.24 -4.26 -14.08
C MET A 214 -2.47 -5.16 -13.10
N TYR A 215 -1.19 -4.89 -12.86
CA TYR A 215 -0.40 -5.58 -11.85
C TYR A 215 -0.20 -4.65 -10.64
N SER A 216 -1.31 -4.42 -9.93
CA SER A 216 -1.41 -3.54 -8.76
C SER A 216 -2.40 -4.05 -7.73
#